data_AF-A0A662A6J0-F1
#
_entry.id   AF-A0A662A6J0-F1
#
_cell.length_a   1.000
_cell.length_b   1.000
_cell.length_c   1.000
_cell.angle_alpha   90.00
_cell.angle_beta   90.00
_cell.angle_gamma   90.00
#
_symmetry.space_group_name_H-M   'P 1'
#
loop_
_entity.id
_entity.type
_entity.pdbx_description
1 polymer ?
#
loop_
_entity_poly.entity_id
_entity_poly.type
_entity_poly.pdbx_seq_one_letter_code
_entity_poly.pdbx_strand_id
1 'polypeptide(L)'
;CTEPEIKETLANTGIPFISLESEFTQMDVGITYCEYLIARLGSIMISSRQTSGRRLNVYPENHIVIARSSQIVPDLKDALNNIKEKYKDNFPSMISVITGPSRTADIEKTLVMGAHGPRELYVFLIDEEK
;
A
#
# COMPACT_ATOMS: atom_id res chain seq x y z
N CYS A 1 -1.83 -8.91 8.38
CA CYS A 1 -2.66 -8.61 7.19
C CYS A 1 -4.11 -8.40 7.65
N THR A 2 -4.80 -7.36 7.19
CA THR A 2 -6.21 -7.11 7.55
C THR A 2 -7.21 -7.46 6.44
N GLU A 3 -6.74 -7.61 5.19
CA GLU A 3 -7.57 -7.92 4.03
C GLU A 3 -8.19 -9.33 4.10
N PRO A 4 -9.51 -9.50 4.00
CA PRO A 4 -10.18 -10.80 4.15
C PRO A 4 -9.70 -11.88 3.18
N GLU A 5 -9.64 -11.58 1.87
CA GLU A 5 -9.23 -12.52 0.82
C GLU A 5 -7.80 -13.02 1.02
N ILE A 6 -6.90 -12.12 1.44
CA ILE A 6 -5.50 -12.45 1.69
C ILE A 6 -5.40 -13.33 2.95
N LYS A 7 -6.17 -13.03 4.01
CA LYS A 7 -6.19 -13.86 5.23
C LYS A 7 -6.65 -15.30 4.92
N GLU A 8 -7.67 -15.46 4.10
CA GLU A 8 -8.13 -16.77 3.67
C GLU A 8 -7.04 -17.53 2.89
N THR A 9 -6.39 -16.85 1.94
CA THR A 9 -5.28 -17.43 1.16
C THR A 9 -4.10 -17.86 2.05
N LEU A 10 -3.74 -17.02 3.03
CA LEU A 10 -2.68 -17.32 3.99
C LEU A 10 -3.05 -18.50 4.90
N ALA A 11 -4.31 -18.57 5.34
CA ALA A 11 -4.80 -19.71 6.12
C ALA A 11 -4.74 -21.02 5.32
N ASN A 12 -5.20 -21.00 4.06
CA ASN A 12 -5.22 -22.17 3.18
C ASN A 12 -3.82 -22.70 2.85
N THR A 13 -2.81 -21.83 2.84
CA THR A 13 -1.41 -22.18 2.57
C THR A 13 -0.62 -22.55 3.83
N GLY A 14 -1.22 -22.42 5.01
CA GLY A 14 -0.56 -22.68 6.29
C GLY A 14 0.46 -21.61 6.69
N ILE A 15 0.43 -20.42 6.07
CA ILE A 15 1.34 -19.32 6.40
C ILE A 15 0.78 -18.62 7.65
N PRO A 16 1.57 -18.51 8.74
CA PRO A 16 1.12 -17.82 9.95
C PRO A 16 0.94 -16.32 9.68
N PHE A 17 -0.12 -15.73 10.21
CA PHE A 17 -0.38 -14.31 10.07
C PHE A 17 -1.02 -13.71 11.31
N ILE A 18 -0.72 -12.44 11.56
CA ILE A 18 -1.34 -11.62 12.60
C ILE A 18 -2.39 -10.72 11.95
N SER A 19 -3.57 -10.67 12.55
CA SER A 19 -4.66 -9.77 12.14
C SER A 19 -5.22 -8.91 13.29
N LEU A 20 -4.70 -9.09 14.51
CA LEU A 20 -5.10 -8.32 15.68
C LEU A 20 -4.39 -6.96 15.72
N GLU A 21 -5.15 -5.90 15.95
CA GLU A 21 -4.60 -4.54 16.01
C GLU A 21 -3.66 -4.33 17.21
N SER A 22 -3.86 -5.09 18.29
CA SER A 22 -3.03 -5.04 19.51
C SER A 22 -1.60 -5.56 19.32
N GLU A 23 -1.35 -6.35 18.29
CA GLU A 23 -0.05 -7.00 18.02
C GLU A 23 0.71 -6.32 16.88
N PHE A 24 0.23 -5.15 16.45
CA PHE A 24 0.75 -4.42 15.29
C PHE A 24 2.25 -4.09 15.38
N THR A 25 2.79 -3.91 16.59
CA THR A 25 4.21 -3.59 16.79
C THR A 25 5.15 -4.77 16.55
N GLN A 26 4.63 -5.98 16.42
CA GLN A 26 5.40 -7.21 16.18
C GLN A 26 5.40 -7.61 14.70
N MET A 27 4.90 -6.74 13.80
CA MET A 27 4.75 -7.06 12.39
C MET A 27 5.99 -6.69 11.58
N ASP A 28 6.71 -7.70 11.09
CA ASP A 28 7.83 -7.50 10.16
C ASP A 28 7.38 -7.20 8.72
N VAL A 29 6.19 -7.69 8.34
CA VAL A 29 5.63 -7.60 6.99
C VAL A 29 4.17 -7.12 7.02
N GLY A 30 3.91 -6.03 6.30
CA GLY A 30 2.55 -5.58 5.96
C GLY A 30 2.14 -6.11 4.60
N ILE A 31 0.91 -6.60 4.47
CA ILE A 31 0.32 -6.97 3.18
C ILE A 31 -0.97 -6.19 3.00
N THR A 32 -1.09 -5.46 1.89
CA THR A 32 -2.27 -4.63 1.58
C THR A 32 -2.63 -4.67 0.11
N TYR A 33 -3.83 -4.23 -0.21
CA TYR A 33 -4.18 -3.81 -1.56
C TYR A 33 -3.80 -2.34 -1.80
N CYS A 34 -3.98 -1.86 -3.02
CA CYS A 34 -3.94 -0.42 -3.37
C CYS A 34 -5.26 0.05 -3.99
N GLU A 35 -5.45 1.36 -4.10
CA GLU A 35 -6.51 1.96 -4.90
C GLU A 35 -6.16 1.89 -6.39
N TYR A 36 -5.01 2.46 -6.74
CA TYR A 36 -4.52 2.60 -8.13
C TYR A 36 -2.99 2.57 -8.18
N LEU A 37 -2.45 2.14 -9.31
CA LEU A 37 -1.03 2.25 -9.67
C LEU A 37 -0.88 3.35 -10.73
N ILE A 38 0.03 4.29 -10.52
CA ILE A 38 0.25 5.42 -11.42
C ILE A 38 1.48 5.15 -12.28
N ALA A 39 1.26 4.82 -13.55
CA ALA A 39 2.29 4.37 -14.47
C ALA A 39 3.39 5.42 -14.67
N ARG A 40 3.03 6.69 -14.91
CA ARG A 40 4.04 7.74 -15.17
C ARG A 40 5.00 7.98 -14.01
N LEU A 41 4.53 7.81 -12.77
CA LEU A 41 5.33 8.09 -11.57
C LEU A 41 5.97 6.84 -10.97
N GLY A 42 5.53 5.64 -11.36
CA GLY A 42 5.88 4.41 -10.66
C GLY A 42 5.39 4.44 -9.21
N SER A 43 4.16 4.93 -8.99
CA SER A 43 3.62 5.19 -7.66
C SER A 43 2.42 4.34 -7.32
N ILE A 44 2.17 4.17 -6.03
CA ILE A 44 1.04 3.42 -5.48
C ILE A 44 0.14 4.40 -4.74
N MET A 45 -1.13 4.45 -5.12
CA MET A 45 -2.15 5.19 -4.39
C MET A 45 -2.84 4.29 -3.38
N ILE A 46 -2.93 4.74 -2.14
CA ILE A 46 -3.63 4.08 -1.04
C ILE A 46 -4.61 5.06 -0.38
N SER A 47 -5.64 4.53 0.29
CA SER A 47 -6.62 5.36 1.01
C SER A 47 -6.97 4.80 2.38
N SER A 48 -7.47 5.66 3.28
CA SER A 48 -7.99 5.23 4.58
C SER A 48 -9.29 4.42 4.50
N ARG A 49 -9.89 4.27 3.31
CA ARG A 49 -11.10 3.45 3.10
C ARG A 49 -10.79 2.00 2.82
N GLN A 50 -9.54 1.67 2.51
CA GLN A 50 -9.08 0.29 2.40
C GLN A 50 -8.98 -0.36 3.79
N THR A 51 -9.05 -1.70 3.84
CA THR A 51 -9.02 -2.47 5.09
C THR A 51 -7.72 -2.29 5.87
N SER A 52 -6.63 -1.92 5.18
CA SER A 52 -5.34 -1.56 5.79
C SER A 52 -5.36 -0.27 6.61
N GLY A 53 -6.40 0.57 6.45
CA GLY A 53 -6.50 1.87 7.10
C GLY A 53 -5.27 2.76 6.80
N ARG A 54 -4.82 3.52 7.80
CA ARG A 54 -3.70 4.47 7.66
C ARG A 54 -2.33 3.89 8.04
N ARG A 55 -2.30 2.84 8.87
CA ARG A 55 -1.08 2.41 9.59
C ARG A 55 -0.30 1.33 8.85
N LEU A 56 -0.99 0.36 8.24
CA LEU A 56 -0.35 -0.84 7.69
C LEU A 56 0.65 -0.53 6.56
N ASN A 57 0.49 0.61 5.89
CA ASN A 57 1.31 1.02 4.75
C ASN A 57 2.60 1.76 5.15
N VAL A 58 2.80 2.07 6.43
CA VAL A 58 3.90 2.93 6.90
C VAL A 58 4.77 2.25 7.95
N TYR A 59 4.17 1.43 8.81
CA TYR A 59 4.86 0.89 9.98
C TYR A 59 5.75 -0.32 9.73
N PRO A 60 5.32 -1.36 8.99
CA PRO A 60 6.13 -2.56 8.83
C PRO A 60 7.41 -2.27 8.04
N GLU A 61 8.52 -2.93 8.40
CA GLU A 61 9.78 -2.77 7.67
C GLU A 61 9.67 -3.23 6.22
N ASN A 62 8.83 -4.24 5.96
CA ASN A 62 8.57 -4.75 4.62
C ASN A 62 7.09 -4.56 4.28
N HIS A 63 6.79 -3.98 3.12
CA HIS A 63 5.41 -3.78 2.67
C HIS A 63 5.17 -4.44 1.32
N ILE A 64 4.26 -5.39 1.30
CA ILE A 64 3.80 -6.07 0.10
C ILE A 64 2.46 -5.46 -0.32
N VAL A 65 2.42 -4.92 -1.53
CA VAL A 65 1.21 -4.43 -2.17
C VAL A 65 0.79 -5.43 -3.24
N ILE A 66 -0.42 -5.96 -3.10
CA ILE A 66 -1.07 -6.74 -4.15
C ILE A 66 -1.91 -5.78 -4.97
N ALA A 67 -1.71 -5.76 -6.28
CA ALA A 67 -2.39 -4.85 -7.20
C ALA A 67 -2.87 -5.61 -8.43
N ARG A 68 -4.03 -5.25 -8.95
CA ARG A 68 -4.56 -5.81 -10.20
C ARG A 68 -4.11 -4.98 -11.40
N SER A 69 -3.93 -5.64 -12.55
CA SER A 69 -3.61 -4.98 -13.83
C SER A 69 -4.62 -3.88 -14.20
N SER A 70 -5.90 -4.10 -13.88
CA SER A 70 -7.01 -3.16 -14.04
C SER A 70 -6.88 -1.85 -13.25
N GLN A 71 -6.02 -1.81 -12.22
CA GLN A 71 -5.82 -0.64 -11.36
C GLN A 71 -4.72 0.30 -11.86
N ILE A 72 -4.04 -0.04 -12.96
CA ILE A 72 -3.02 0.80 -13.55
C ILE A 72 -3.68 1.95 -14.32
N VAL A 73 -3.31 3.18 -13.97
CA VAL A 73 -3.73 4.40 -14.65
C VAL A 73 -2.52 5.18 -15.18
N PRO A 74 -2.68 5.97 -16.26
CA PRO A 74 -1.57 6.73 -16.84
C PRO A 74 -1.00 7.77 -15.87
N ASP A 75 -1.88 8.59 -15.26
CA ASP A 75 -1.51 9.76 -14.47
C ASP A 75 -2.17 9.81 -13.08
N LEU A 76 -1.56 10.59 -12.18
CA LEU A 76 -2.13 10.93 -10.87
C LEU A 76 -3.52 11.58 -10.98
N LYS A 77 -3.75 12.42 -12.01
CA LYS A 77 -5.06 13.06 -12.25
C LYS A 77 -6.15 12.00 -12.49
N ASP A 78 -5.80 10.93 -13.21
CA ASP A 78 -6.74 9.85 -13.56
C ASP A 78 -7.06 9.04 -12.30
N ALA A 79 -6.05 8.75 -11.47
CA ALA A 79 -6.26 8.11 -10.16
C ALA A 79 -7.19 8.93 -9.26
N LEU A 80 -6.97 10.24 -9.15
CA LEU A 80 -7.80 11.13 -8.33
C LEU A 80 -9.23 11.25 -8.87
N ASN A 81 -9.41 11.33 -10.19
CA ASN A 81 -10.73 11.31 -10.81
C ASN A 81 -11.45 9.99 -10.51
N ASN A 82 -10.76 8.85 -10.63
CA ASN A 82 -11.34 7.55 -10.31
C ASN A 82 -11.69 7.42 -8.82
N ILE A 83 -10.91 7.99 -7.90
CA ILE A 83 -11.28 8.09 -6.48
C ILE A 83 -12.56 8.89 -6.28
N LYS A 84 -12.67 10.05 -6.94
CA LYS A 84 -13.86 10.89 -6.87
C LYS A 84 -15.10 10.15 -7.36
N GLU A 85 -15.01 9.44 -8.47
CA GLU A 85 -16.11 8.63 -9.01
C GLU A 85 -16.46 7.44 -8.11
N LYS A 86 -15.44 6.74 -7.57
CA LYS A 86 -15.60 5.57 -6.71
C LYS A 86 -16.29 5.92 -5.38
N TYR A 87 -15.90 7.03 -4.75
CA TYR A 87 -16.38 7.39 -3.41
C TYR A 87 -17.47 8.46 -3.39
N LYS A 88 -17.65 9.24 -4.46
CA LYS A 88 -18.64 10.32 -4.57
C LYS A 88 -18.59 11.24 -3.35
N ASP A 89 -19.68 11.38 -2.60
CA ASP A 89 -19.75 12.23 -1.41
C ASP A 89 -19.06 11.63 -0.17
N ASN A 90 -18.60 10.38 -0.25
CA ASN A 90 -18.06 9.62 0.87
C ASN A 90 -16.53 9.48 0.80
N PHE A 91 -15.83 10.59 0.59
CA PHE A 91 -14.38 10.61 0.39
C PHE A 91 -13.60 9.92 1.54
N PRO A 92 -12.48 9.27 1.22
CA PRO A 92 -11.52 8.84 2.23
C PRO A 92 -10.95 10.05 2.97
N SER A 93 -10.80 9.91 4.28
CA SER A 93 -10.18 10.92 5.15
C SER A 93 -8.66 11.04 4.98
N MET A 94 -8.07 10.20 4.12
CA MET A 94 -6.66 10.21 3.73
C MET A 94 -6.52 9.51 2.38
N ILE A 95 -5.79 10.16 1.48
CA ILE A 95 -5.25 9.56 0.26
C ILE A 95 -3.74 9.79 0.31
N SER A 96 -2.95 8.74 0.13
CA SER A 96 -1.49 8.84 0.10
C SER A 96 -0.96 8.20 -1.19
N VAL A 97 0.11 8.79 -1.70
CA VAL A 97 0.79 8.32 -2.92
C VAL A 97 2.22 7.99 -2.56
N ILE A 98 2.53 6.70 -2.53
CA ILE A 98 3.87 6.19 -2.24
C ILE A 98 4.66 6.20 -3.55
N THR A 99 5.77 6.94 -3.59
CA THR A 99 6.56 7.14 -4.82
C THR A 99 8.04 6.98 -4.54
N GLY A 100 8.65 5.96 -5.14
CA GLY A 100 10.10 5.73 -5.13
C GLY A 100 10.74 5.66 -3.73
N PRO A 101 12.04 5.37 -3.66
CA PRO A 101 12.78 5.48 -2.41
C PRO A 101 12.94 6.97 -2.04
N SER A 102 12.60 7.32 -0.80
CA SER A 102 12.91 8.64 -0.26
C SER A 102 14.42 8.85 -0.30
N ARG A 103 14.87 9.90 -1.00
CA ARG A 103 16.27 10.34 -1.04
C ARG A 103 16.38 11.70 -0.35
N THR A 104 16.17 11.72 0.97
CA THR A 104 16.42 12.90 1.80
C THR A 104 17.91 13.00 2.13
N ALA A 105 18.60 13.92 1.46
CA ALA A 105 19.96 14.32 1.79
C ALA A 105 19.91 15.61 2.61
N ASP A 106 19.45 15.57 3.87
CA ASP A 106 19.34 16.83 4.62
C ASP A 106 19.35 16.73 6.16
N ILE A 107 20.22 15.89 6.73
CA ILE A 107 20.80 16.16 8.05
C ILE A 107 22.31 15.89 7.95
N GLU A 108 23.12 16.94 8.10
CA GLU A 108 24.59 16.86 8.25
C GLU A 108 25.39 16.21 7.10
N LYS A 109 24.90 16.26 5.85
CA LYS A 109 25.54 15.67 4.64
C LYS A 109 25.67 14.14 4.66
N THR A 110 25.00 13.47 5.58
CA THR A 110 24.96 12.01 5.60
C THR A 110 23.66 11.55 4.94
N LEU A 111 23.76 10.66 3.95
CA LEU A 111 22.56 10.05 3.36
C LEU A 111 21.93 9.12 4.41
N VAL A 112 20.79 9.53 4.95
CA VAL A 112 19.96 8.65 5.78
C VAL A 112 18.87 8.07 4.87
N MET A 113 19.05 6.81 4.50
CA MET A 113 18.05 6.03 3.75
C MET A 113 17.06 5.40 4.75
N GLY A 114 15.75 5.53 4.51
CA GLY A 114 14.73 4.79 5.27
C GLY A 114 14.21 5.47 6.55
N ALA A 115 14.30 6.79 6.68
CA ALA A 115 13.76 7.50 7.85
C ALA A 115 12.22 7.51 7.93
N HIS A 116 11.54 7.28 6.80
CA HIS A 116 10.07 7.34 6.69
C HIS A 116 9.52 6.20 5.83
N GLY A 117 8.63 5.39 6.39
CA GLY A 117 7.95 4.29 5.71
C GLY A 117 8.73 2.96 5.72
N PRO A 118 8.22 1.94 5.02
CA PRO A 118 8.86 0.62 4.92
C PRO A 118 10.26 0.72 4.32
N ARG A 119 11.19 -0.10 4.82
CA ARG A 119 12.56 -0.24 4.28
C ARG A 119 12.53 -0.87 2.89
N GLU A 120 11.66 -1.85 2.70
CA GLU A 120 11.47 -2.54 1.42
C GLU A 120 9.99 -2.55 1.04
N LEU A 121 9.71 -2.31 -0.24
CA LEU A 121 8.37 -2.33 -0.79
C LEU A 121 8.32 -3.19 -2.04
N TYR A 122 7.37 -4.12 -2.06
CA TYR A 122 7.17 -5.10 -3.12
C TYR A 122 5.78 -4.91 -3.74
N VAL A 123 5.68 -4.92 -5.07
CA VAL A 123 4.40 -4.88 -5.77
C VAL A 123 4.21 -6.19 -6.53
N PHE A 124 3.17 -6.93 -6.18
CA PHE A 124 2.72 -8.09 -6.91
C PHE A 124 1.57 -7.68 -7.81
N LEU A 125 1.86 -7.60 -9.11
CA LEU A 125 0.85 -7.35 -10.12
C LEU A 125 0.20 -8.68 -10.50
N ILE A 126 -1.09 -8.82 -10.19
CA ILE A 126 -1.90 -9.96 -10.57
C ILE A 126 -2.76 -9.58 -11.78
N ASP A 127 -2.88 -10.50 -12.72
CA ASP A 127 -3.84 -10.35 -13.80
C ASP A 127 -5.21 -10.86 -13.37
N GLU A 128 -6.26 -10.22 -13.86
CA GLU A 128 -7.62 -10.74 -13.72
C GLU A 128 -7.83 -11.77 -14.84
N GLU A 129 -7.29 -12.97 -14.70
CA GLU A 129 -7.70 -14.06 -15.59
C GLU A 129 -9.21 -14.32 -15.43
N LYS A 130 -9.89 -14.42 -16.58
CA LYS A 130 -11.32 -14.73 -16.69
C LYS A 130 -11.67 -16.13 -16.19
#